data_AF-A0A3M1ACQ2-F1
#
_entry.id   AF-A0A3M1ACQ2-F1
#
_cell.length_a   1.000
_cell.length_b   1.000
_cell.length_c   1.000
_cell.angle_alpha   90.00
_cell.angle_beta   90.00
_cell.angle_gamma   90.00
#
_symmetry.space_group_name_H-M   'P 1'
#
loop_
_entity.id
_entity.type
_entity.pdbx_description
1 polymer ?
#
loop_
_entity_poly.entity_id
_entity_poly.type
_entity_poly.pdbx_seq_one_letter_code
_entity_poly.pdbx_strand_id
1 'polypeptide(L)'
;MAKYYKILDPEALWQPPERPYLAILDFGLASGFLVALVIVIFTLLGMNHMVTSFIQFLESFYPGYGRPLGTGDLLLGAVYGFFHGFLFGMLLAYIYNRWRAPAPCGVKLIKPQRMVSSRNPVVISAGAGNPPYTLLIMANPAIENENILPDEPGRFRPDPILTMPKLFQAKVACIIGSLARNEMLRDNFLDKMRILTLFDPKLVEENSLHEVAFCLESHKDLIIEPVPRVYEKVNGTYKVKEFRLLEFLKKYPEFYDHSNNRSLVDVVFAVTASFSHTRSSALFTIDKEEIPGKKFTLKYADGRHFERHHLPFAEEPGLIAYSAWDNRIKTPLHEFAHAMSSYTHGTIHDEYYDDIPEELQDAALINKHPIRDHEMPKIFAWYGLEGAEPKPFRSDLSVVKPTDWSVTVPARVDLRLPCTMDISDDLHRFDMLIEQFMFDRLTFKSQRS
;
A
#
# COMPACT_ATOMS: atom_id res chain seq x y z
N MET A 1 34.57 -4.81 0.62
CA MET A 1 34.14 -3.86 1.69
C MET A 1 32.91 -3.11 1.23
N ALA A 2 31.72 -3.52 1.68
CA ALA A 2 30.49 -2.77 1.43
C ALA A 2 30.51 -1.49 2.28
N LYS A 3 30.31 -0.33 1.66
CA LYS A 3 30.14 0.94 2.39
C LYS A 3 28.72 0.95 2.95
N TYR A 4 28.57 0.69 4.24
CA TYR A 4 27.30 0.79 4.95
C TYR A 4 26.83 2.25 5.03
N TYR A 5 25.55 2.50 4.81
CA TYR A 5 24.96 3.83 4.88
C TYR A 5 24.32 4.04 6.25
N LYS A 6 24.71 5.13 6.94
CA LYS A 6 24.04 5.57 8.16
C LYS A 6 22.70 6.19 7.76
N ILE A 7 21.59 5.65 8.24
CA ILE A 7 20.26 6.24 8.09
C ILE A 7 20.32 7.62 8.74
N LEU A 8 20.18 8.67 7.94
CA LEU A 8 20.28 10.06 8.40
C LEU A 8 18.96 10.46 9.05
N ASP A 9 19.02 10.67 10.37
CA ASP A 9 18.10 11.43 11.22
C ASP A 9 16.58 11.15 11.07
N PRO A 10 15.99 10.33 11.96
CA PRO A 10 14.56 10.04 11.99
C PRO A 10 13.65 11.26 12.18
N GLU A 11 14.14 12.37 12.74
CA GLU A 11 13.32 13.56 12.98
C GLU A 11 13.07 14.39 11.70
N ALA A 12 13.82 14.15 10.63
CA ALA A 12 13.62 14.81 9.34
C ALA A 12 12.46 14.22 8.49
N LEU A 13 11.78 13.18 8.98
CA LEU A 13 10.84 12.32 8.22
C LEU A 13 9.35 12.71 8.30
N TRP A 14 9.01 13.83 8.94
CA TRP A 14 7.62 14.27 9.14
C TRP A 14 7.12 15.11 7.96
N GLN A 15 5.99 14.74 7.32
CA GLN A 15 4.91 15.65 6.83
C GLN A 15 3.65 14.88 6.36
N PRO A 16 2.47 15.55 6.37
CA PRO A 16 1.12 15.00 6.11
C PRO A 16 0.88 14.44 4.69
N PRO A 17 -0.26 13.72 4.46
CA PRO A 17 -0.58 12.99 3.23
C PRO A 17 -0.46 13.79 1.93
N GLU A 18 -0.14 13.06 0.86
CA GLU A 18 0.06 13.59 -0.50
C GLU A 18 -1.20 14.31 -1.00
N ARG A 19 -1.18 15.64 -0.95
CA ARG A 19 -2.07 16.45 -1.77
C ARG A 19 -1.83 16.12 -3.25
N PRO A 20 -2.86 15.81 -4.08
CA PRO A 20 -2.65 15.41 -5.48
C PRO A 20 -1.93 16.52 -6.27
N TYR A 21 -1.02 16.16 -7.17
CA TYR A 21 -0.40 17.15 -8.06
C TYR A 21 -1.44 17.63 -9.07
N LEU A 22 -1.60 18.95 -9.22
CA LEU A 22 -2.48 19.47 -10.26
C LEU A 22 -1.72 19.41 -11.59
N ALA A 23 -2.13 18.54 -12.50
CA ALA A 23 -1.60 18.58 -13.86
C ALA A 23 -1.91 19.97 -14.46
N ILE A 24 -0.86 20.77 -14.67
CA ILE A 24 -1.01 22.21 -14.96
C ILE A 24 -1.86 22.42 -16.22
N LEU A 25 -1.62 21.61 -17.26
CA LEU A 25 -2.36 21.69 -18.51
C LEU A 25 -3.83 21.28 -18.33
N ASP A 26 -4.08 20.14 -17.67
CA ASP A 26 -5.44 19.61 -17.49
C ASP A 26 -6.29 20.52 -16.61
N PHE A 27 -5.71 21.02 -15.51
CA PHE A 27 -6.38 21.96 -14.62
C PHE A 27 -6.62 23.31 -15.32
N GLY A 28 -5.68 23.76 -16.15
CA GLY A 28 -5.87 24.91 -17.04
C GLY A 28 -7.04 24.69 -18.00
N LEU A 29 -7.04 23.59 -18.76
CA LEU A 29 -8.10 23.27 -19.72
C LEU A 29 -9.47 23.20 -19.05
N ALA A 30 -9.58 22.49 -17.92
CA ALA A 30 -10.81 22.40 -17.14
C ALA A 30 -11.30 23.77 -16.68
N SER A 31 -10.40 24.62 -16.17
CA SER A 31 -10.72 26.00 -15.75
C SER A 31 -11.17 26.86 -16.93
N GLY A 32 -10.52 26.72 -18.09
CA GLY A 32 -10.90 27.41 -19.32
C GLY A 32 -12.31 27.05 -19.78
N PHE A 33 -12.63 25.75 -19.87
CA PHE A 33 -13.96 25.28 -20.25
C PHE A 33 -15.03 25.73 -19.25
N LEU A 34 -14.74 25.65 -17.94
CA LEU A 34 -15.66 26.11 -16.90
C LEU A 34 -15.98 27.59 -17.04
N VAL A 35 -14.96 28.45 -17.19
CA VAL A 35 -15.17 29.90 -17.35
C VAL A 35 -15.94 30.19 -18.63
N ALA A 36 -15.56 29.59 -19.78
CA ALA A 36 -16.29 29.78 -21.03
C ALA A 36 -17.78 29.39 -20.93
N LEU A 37 -18.09 28.27 -20.27
CA LEU A 37 -19.47 27.84 -20.01
C LEU A 37 -20.23 28.83 -19.13
N VAL A 38 -19.59 29.32 -18.07
CA VAL A 38 -20.15 30.34 -17.17
C VAL A 38 -20.47 31.62 -17.95
N ILE A 39 -19.57 32.07 -18.83
CA ILE A 39 -19.81 33.22 -19.71
C ILE A 39 -21.05 33.00 -20.57
N VAL A 40 -21.15 31.85 -21.23
CA VAL A 40 -22.30 31.53 -22.08
C VAL A 40 -23.61 31.57 -21.29
N ILE A 41 -23.65 30.94 -20.12
CA ILE A 41 -24.84 30.92 -19.25
C ILE A 41 -25.24 32.35 -18.85
N PHE A 42 -24.29 33.16 -18.37
CA PHE A 42 -24.60 34.53 -17.95
C PHE A 42 -25.05 35.41 -19.11
N THR A 43 -24.46 35.27 -20.30
CA THR A 43 -24.90 36.02 -21.48
C THR A 43 -26.34 35.65 -21.88
N LEU A 44 -26.70 34.35 -21.86
CA LEU A 44 -28.07 33.90 -22.14
C LEU A 44 -29.08 34.38 -21.09
N LEU A 45 -28.71 34.38 -19.81
CA LEU A 45 -29.54 34.95 -18.75
C LEU A 45 -29.68 36.48 -18.91
N GLY A 46 -28.63 37.14 -19.39
CA GLY A 46 -28.59 38.57 -19.68
C GLY A 46 -29.53 39.00 -20.78
N MET A 47 -29.68 38.17 -21.83
CA MET A 47 -30.65 38.38 -22.91
C MET A 47 -32.10 38.41 -22.39
N ASN A 48 -32.37 37.78 -21.25
CA ASN A 48 -33.67 37.81 -20.58
C ASN A 48 -33.75 38.86 -19.45
N HIS A 49 -32.79 39.78 -19.38
CA HIS A 49 -32.68 40.83 -18.36
C HIS A 49 -32.56 40.32 -16.91
N MET A 50 -32.25 39.04 -16.68
CA MET A 50 -32.21 38.46 -15.33
C MET A 50 -30.93 38.80 -14.55
N VAL A 51 -29.85 39.17 -15.24
CA VAL A 51 -28.50 39.34 -14.65
C VAL A 51 -27.78 40.61 -15.15
N THR A 52 -28.52 41.63 -15.57
CA THR A 52 -27.98 42.88 -16.15
C THR A 52 -26.96 43.59 -15.26
N SER A 53 -27.21 43.69 -13.94
CA SER A 53 -26.24 44.29 -13.01
C SER A 53 -24.93 43.52 -12.90
N PHE A 54 -24.98 42.19 -13.02
CA PHE A 54 -23.79 41.33 -12.99
C PHE A 54 -22.99 41.44 -14.29
N ILE A 55 -23.66 41.55 -15.44
CA ILE A 55 -23.02 41.78 -16.74
C ILE A 55 -22.32 43.14 -16.77
N GLN A 56 -22.95 44.20 -16.26
CA GLN A 56 -22.32 45.53 -16.14
C GLN A 56 -21.09 45.50 -15.23
N PHE A 57 -21.13 44.72 -14.15
CA PHE A 57 -19.95 44.48 -13.32
C PHE A 57 -18.84 43.77 -14.10
N LEU A 58 -19.14 42.68 -14.82
CA LEU A 58 -18.14 41.95 -15.62
C LEU A 58 -17.55 42.78 -16.76
N GLU A 59 -18.33 43.67 -17.37
CA GLU A 59 -17.87 44.59 -18.42
C GLU A 59 -16.69 45.46 -17.96
N SER A 60 -16.64 45.81 -16.67
CA SER A 60 -15.52 46.59 -16.13
C SER A 60 -14.19 45.81 -16.09
N PHE A 61 -14.25 44.48 -16.14
CA PHE A 61 -13.08 43.59 -16.13
C PHE A 61 -12.79 42.94 -17.49
N TYR A 62 -13.82 42.76 -18.33
CA TYR A 62 -13.74 42.03 -19.59
C TYR A 62 -14.28 42.85 -20.77
N PRO A 63 -13.37 43.41 -21.61
CA PRO A 63 -13.76 44.15 -22.80
C PRO A 63 -14.57 43.27 -23.75
N GLY A 64 -15.83 43.63 -24.01
CA GLY A 64 -16.73 42.90 -24.92
C GLY A 64 -18.12 42.59 -24.36
N TYR A 65 -18.32 42.69 -23.04
CA TYR A 65 -19.59 42.39 -22.38
C TYR A 65 -20.71 43.44 -22.54
N GLY A 66 -20.37 44.68 -22.95
CA GLY A 66 -21.34 45.77 -23.17
C GLY A 66 -21.75 46.00 -24.61
N ARG A 67 -21.33 45.11 -25.53
CA ARG A 67 -21.81 45.18 -26.92
C ARG A 67 -23.24 44.67 -27.00
N PRO A 68 -24.08 45.23 -27.89
CA PRO A 68 -25.44 44.74 -28.09
C PRO A 68 -25.39 43.25 -28.42
N LEU A 69 -26.09 42.43 -27.62
CA LEU A 69 -26.04 40.96 -27.53
C LEU A 69 -26.25 40.25 -28.88
N GLY A 70 -25.25 40.28 -29.76
CA GLY A 70 -25.21 39.50 -30.98
C GLY A 70 -24.63 38.10 -30.74
N THR A 71 -25.00 37.13 -31.58
CA THR A 71 -24.45 35.77 -31.55
C THR A 71 -22.93 35.74 -31.69
N GLY A 72 -22.34 36.71 -32.41
CA GLY A 72 -20.89 36.86 -32.53
C GLY A 72 -20.20 37.27 -31.23
N ASP A 73 -20.85 38.11 -30.41
CA ASP A 73 -20.29 38.58 -29.13
C ASP A 73 -20.32 37.48 -28.06
N LEU A 74 -21.32 36.59 -28.10
CA LEU A 74 -21.37 35.39 -27.25
C LEU A 74 -20.18 34.46 -27.51
N LEU A 75 -19.91 34.16 -28.79
CA LEU A 75 -18.78 33.32 -29.19
C LEU A 75 -17.44 33.96 -28.82
N LEU A 76 -17.29 35.26 -29.09
CA LEU A 76 -16.08 36.00 -28.74
C LEU A 76 -15.86 36.01 -27.23
N GLY A 77 -16.92 36.27 -26.44
CA GLY A 77 -16.89 36.24 -24.99
C GLY A 77 -16.48 34.86 -24.45
N ALA A 78 -17.06 33.78 -24.98
CA ALA A 78 -16.71 32.43 -24.57
C ALA A 78 -15.24 32.09 -24.87
N VAL A 79 -14.72 32.49 -26.03
CA VAL A 79 -13.29 32.32 -26.39
C VAL A 79 -12.38 33.10 -25.43
N TYR A 80 -12.70 34.36 -25.13
CA TYR A 80 -11.94 35.14 -24.15
C TYR A 80 -12.02 34.52 -22.74
N GLY A 81 -13.19 34.05 -22.33
CA GLY A 81 -13.38 33.35 -21.05
C GLY A 81 -12.52 32.10 -20.96
N PHE A 82 -12.48 31.31 -22.04
CA PHE A 82 -11.63 30.14 -22.11
C PHE A 82 -10.16 30.49 -21.87
N PHE A 83 -9.60 31.47 -22.58
CA PHE A 83 -8.19 31.84 -22.42
C PHE A 83 -7.89 32.40 -21.02
N HIS A 84 -8.78 33.22 -20.45
CA HIS A 84 -8.60 33.72 -19.09
C HIS A 84 -8.66 32.60 -18.04
N GLY A 85 -9.68 31.75 -18.11
CA GLY A 85 -9.81 30.59 -17.22
C GLY A 85 -8.63 29.62 -17.38
N PHE A 86 -8.15 29.42 -18.60
CA PHE A 86 -7.01 28.56 -18.91
C PHE A 86 -5.73 29.07 -18.28
N LEU A 87 -5.35 30.33 -18.55
CA LEU A 87 -4.13 30.93 -18.01
C LEU A 87 -4.18 31.07 -16.49
N PHE A 88 -5.32 31.48 -15.94
CA PHE A 88 -5.49 31.60 -14.50
C PHE A 88 -5.46 30.23 -13.80
N GLY A 89 -6.12 29.22 -14.39
CA GLY A 89 -6.05 27.84 -13.92
C GLY A 89 -4.62 27.31 -13.92
N MET A 90 -3.87 27.49 -15.02
CA MET A 90 -2.46 27.12 -15.09
C MET A 90 -1.63 27.80 -13.99
N LEU A 91 -1.85 29.09 -13.76
CA LEU A 91 -1.15 29.86 -12.72
C LEU A 91 -1.48 29.33 -11.32
N LEU A 92 -2.77 29.06 -11.01
CA LEU A 92 -3.17 28.48 -9.74
C LEU A 92 -2.58 27.08 -9.54
N ALA A 93 -2.62 26.22 -10.56
CA ALA A 93 -1.99 24.91 -10.51
C ALA A 93 -0.48 25.03 -10.28
N TYR A 94 0.19 25.96 -10.97
CA TYR A 94 1.62 26.24 -10.77
C TYR A 94 1.92 26.71 -9.34
N ILE A 95 1.18 27.71 -8.83
CA ILE A 95 1.35 28.23 -7.47
C ILE A 95 1.08 27.12 -6.44
N TYR A 96 -0.01 26.38 -6.62
CA TYR A 96 -0.36 25.24 -5.78
C TYR A 96 0.77 24.21 -5.76
N ASN A 97 1.28 23.81 -6.93
CA ASN A 97 2.37 22.85 -7.03
C ASN A 97 3.71 23.40 -6.50
N ARG A 98 3.93 24.72 -6.58
CA ARG A 98 5.16 25.40 -6.16
C ARG A 98 5.23 25.65 -4.66
N TRP A 99 4.10 25.98 -4.04
CA TRP A 99 3.95 26.25 -2.61
C TRP A 99 3.41 25.06 -1.82
N ARG A 100 2.96 24.01 -2.51
CA ARG A 100 3.00 22.68 -1.95
C ARG A 100 4.44 22.45 -1.51
N ALA A 101 4.66 22.37 -0.20
CA ALA A 101 5.90 21.82 0.31
C ALA A 101 6.12 20.51 -0.45
N PRO A 102 7.27 20.33 -1.15
CA PRO A 102 7.55 19.05 -1.79
C PRO A 102 7.33 18.01 -0.71
N ALA A 103 6.43 17.04 -0.94
CA ALA A 103 6.11 16.03 0.06
C ALA A 103 7.46 15.52 0.57
N PRO A 104 7.85 15.83 1.81
CA PRO A 104 9.11 15.36 2.30
C PRO A 104 8.82 13.91 2.64
N CYS A 105 9.05 13.05 1.64
CA CYS A 105 9.80 11.85 1.92
C CYS A 105 11.17 12.32 2.43
N GLY A 106 11.20 12.80 3.67
CA GLY A 106 12.32 13.46 4.34
C GLY A 106 13.43 12.49 4.72
N VAL A 107 13.52 11.36 4.04
CA VAL A 107 14.75 10.61 3.98
C VAL A 107 15.69 11.47 3.15
N LYS A 108 16.84 11.90 3.72
CA LYS A 108 18.02 12.22 2.90
C LYS A 108 18.36 10.95 2.14
N LEU A 109 17.71 10.76 1.00
CA LEU A 109 17.87 9.62 0.13
C LEU A 109 19.36 9.46 -0.12
N ILE A 110 19.86 8.27 0.18
CA ILE A 110 21.07 7.75 -0.46
C ILE A 110 20.99 8.22 -1.91
N LYS A 111 22.00 8.98 -2.38
CA LYS A 111 21.93 9.68 -3.67
C LYS A 111 21.21 8.80 -4.71
N PRO A 112 20.08 9.23 -5.28
CA PRO A 112 19.15 8.37 -6.04
C PRO A 112 19.82 7.52 -7.12
N GLN A 113 20.93 8.00 -7.66
CA GLN A 113 21.77 7.28 -8.62
C GLN A 113 22.33 5.93 -8.15
N ARG A 114 22.29 5.59 -6.85
CA ARG A 114 22.82 4.31 -6.33
C ARG A 114 21.77 3.27 -5.90
N MET A 115 20.48 3.61 -5.92
CA MET A 115 19.41 2.67 -5.53
C MET A 115 18.94 1.76 -6.67
N VAL A 116 19.44 2.00 -7.90
CA VAL A 116 19.12 1.17 -9.06
C VAL A 116 20.43 0.61 -9.60
N SER A 117 20.75 -0.61 -9.16
CA SER A 117 21.67 -1.48 -9.89
C SER A 117 20.81 -2.40 -10.76
N SER A 118 21.11 -2.44 -12.05
CA SER A 118 20.30 -3.15 -13.04
C SER A 118 20.44 -4.68 -13.02
N ARG A 119 21.14 -5.27 -12.03
CA ARG A 119 21.36 -6.73 -11.95
C ARG A 119 21.52 -7.27 -10.54
N ASN A 120 22.11 -6.48 -9.64
CA ASN A 120 22.40 -6.94 -8.29
C ASN A 120 21.47 -6.25 -7.29
N PRO A 121 20.98 -6.98 -6.28
CA PRO A 121 20.24 -6.38 -5.18
C PRO A 121 21.10 -5.30 -4.51
N VAL A 122 20.52 -4.12 -4.30
CA VAL A 122 21.16 -3.03 -3.57
C VAL A 122 20.80 -3.17 -2.09
N VAL A 123 21.81 -3.25 -1.24
CA VAL A 123 21.63 -3.29 0.21
C VAL A 123 21.47 -1.86 0.72
N ILE A 124 20.27 -1.52 1.21
CA ILE A 124 19.99 -0.24 1.89
C ILE A 124 20.42 -0.34 3.35
N SER A 125 19.98 -1.40 4.03
CA SER A 125 20.37 -1.76 5.39
C SER A 125 20.85 -3.20 5.40
N ALA A 126 21.96 -3.48 6.08
CA ALA A 126 22.48 -4.84 6.21
C ALA A 126 21.75 -5.63 7.32
N GLY A 127 21.07 -4.94 8.23
CA GLY A 127 20.46 -5.51 9.41
C GLY A 127 21.48 -6.02 10.43
N ALA A 128 20.94 -6.59 11.51
CA ALA A 128 21.68 -7.27 12.58
C ALA A 128 21.12 -8.69 12.76
N GLY A 129 21.97 -9.61 13.22
CA GLY A 129 21.65 -11.04 13.32
C GLY A 129 22.25 -11.86 12.17
N ASN A 130 22.07 -13.20 12.23
CA ASN A 130 22.61 -14.11 11.22
C ASN A 130 21.71 -15.35 11.00
N PRO A 131 20.76 -15.32 10.05
CA PRO A 131 20.49 -14.22 9.12
C PRO A 131 19.52 -13.18 9.72
N PRO A 132 19.69 -11.88 9.39
CA PRO A 132 18.77 -10.82 9.81
C PRO A 132 17.36 -11.02 9.24
N TYR A 133 16.34 -10.42 9.88
CA TYR A 133 15.00 -10.30 9.27
C TYR A 133 15.09 -9.45 8.01
N THR A 134 14.68 -9.97 6.87
CA THR A 134 14.99 -9.38 5.57
C THR A 134 13.74 -8.95 4.80
N LEU A 135 13.72 -7.67 4.44
CA LEU A 135 12.76 -7.07 3.54
C LEU A 135 13.36 -6.90 2.14
N LEU A 136 12.69 -7.44 1.12
CA LEU A 136 13.03 -7.18 -0.28
C LEU A 136 11.98 -6.24 -0.89
N ILE A 137 12.39 -5.09 -1.41
CA ILE A 137 11.52 -4.19 -2.19
C ILE A 137 11.96 -4.27 -3.65
N MET A 138 11.12 -4.83 -4.52
CA MET A 138 11.47 -5.06 -5.91
C MET A 138 10.49 -4.41 -6.88
N ALA A 139 11.00 -4.00 -8.03
CA ALA A 139 10.17 -3.62 -9.15
C ALA A 139 9.55 -4.90 -9.71
N ASN A 140 8.22 -4.98 -9.69
CA ASN A 140 7.52 -6.15 -10.19
C ASN A 140 7.88 -6.37 -11.68
N PRO A 141 8.34 -7.56 -12.11
CA PRO A 141 8.78 -7.76 -13.49
C PRO A 141 7.60 -7.86 -14.46
N ALA A 142 6.58 -8.63 -14.10
CA ALA A 142 5.42 -8.87 -14.95
C ALA A 142 4.11 -8.81 -14.15
N ILE A 143 3.04 -8.43 -14.83
CA ILE A 143 1.67 -8.40 -14.28
C ILE A 143 0.86 -9.48 -15.01
N GLU A 144 0.08 -10.23 -14.24
CA GLU A 144 -0.97 -11.12 -14.73
C GLU A 144 -2.30 -10.38 -14.82
N ASN A 145 -3.07 -10.58 -15.88
CA ASN A 145 -4.41 -10.01 -16.05
C ASN A 145 -5.46 -11.13 -15.96
N GLU A 146 -6.29 -11.11 -14.91
CA GLU A 146 -7.30 -12.13 -14.67
C GLU A 146 -8.38 -12.19 -15.77
N ASN A 147 -8.57 -11.08 -16.50
CA ASN A 147 -9.60 -10.95 -17.54
C ASN A 147 -9.26 -11.67 -18.84
N ILE A 148 -8.04 -12.18 -18.95
CA ILE A 148 -7.54 -12.86 -20.13
C ILE A 148 -7.38 -14.34 -19.78
N LEU A 149 -7.94 -15.21 -20.62
CA LEU A 149 -7.95 -16.63 -20.31
C LEU A 149 -6.53 -17.20 -20.15
N PRO A 150 -6.37 -18.30 -19.39
CA PRO A 150 -5.07 -18.83 -19.06
C PRO A 150 -4.06 -18.99 -20.19
N ASP A 151 -4.56 -19.39 -21.37
CA ASP A 151 -3.77 -19.72 -22.56
C ASP A 151 -3.80 -18.59 -23.62
N GLU A 152 -4.46 -17.47 -23.33
CA GLU A 152 -4.60 -16.36 -24.28
C GLU A 152 -3.37 -15.43 -24.25
N PRO A 153 -2.91 -14.97 -25.43
CA PRO A 153 -1.83 -14.00 -25.52
C PRO A 153 -2.25 -12.70 -24.80
N GLY A 154 -1.32 -12.13 -24.04
CA GLY A 154 -1.55 -10.90 -23.29
C GLY A 154 -1.97 -11.10 -21.83
N ARG A 155 -2.21 -12.35 -21.39
CA ARG A 155 -2.44 -12.66 -19.97
C ARG A 155 -1.31 -12.16 -19.08
N PHE A 156 -0.08 -12.33 -19.54
CA PHE A 156 1.11 -11.83 -18.87
C PHE A 156 1.73 -10.71 -19.70
N ARG A 157 2.12 -9.62 -19.04
CA ARG A 157 2.80 -8.49 -19.68
C ARG A 157 3.87 -7.91 -18.78
N PRO A 158 4.93 -7.29 -19.33
CA PRO A 158 5.88 -6.52 -18.54
C PRO A 158 5.16 -5.44 -17.73
N ASP A 159 5.57 -5.27 -16.47
CA ASP A 159 5.04 -4.22 -15.61
C ASP A 159 5.61 -2.85 -16.05
N PRO A 160 4.78 -1.80 -16.19
CA PRO A 160 5.26 -0.47 -16.53
C PRO A 160 6.34 0.08 -15.57
N ILE A 161 6.39 -0.38 -14.31
CA ILE A 161 7.36 0.07 -13.31
C ILE A 161 8.81 -0.13 -13.76
N LEU A 162 9.09 -1.15 -14.60
CA LEU A 162 10.43 -1.44 -15.12
C LEU A 162 11.01 -0.32 -16.00
N THR A 163 10.15 0.54 -16.54
CA THR A 163 10.56 1.71 -17.33
C THR A 163 10.60 3.01 -16.51
N MET A 164 10.24 2.94 -15.22
CA MET A 164 10.02 4.09 -14.34
C MET A 164 10.93 4.04 -13.08
N PRO A 165 12.27 4.04 -13.23
CA PRO A 165 13.18 3.89 -12.08
C PRO A 165 13.03 4.99 -11.03
N LYS A 166 12.69 6.22 -11.44
CA LYS A 166 12.43 7.33 -10.49
C LYS A 166 11.18 7.09 -9.66
N LEU A 167 10.11 6.55 -10.26
CA LEU A 167 8.87 6.21 -9.55
C LEU A 167 9.14 5.08 -8.55
N PHE A 168 9.85 4.04 -8.97
CA PHE A 168 10.26 2.94 -8.08
C PHE A 168 11.06 3.44 -6.88
N GLN A 169 12.08 4.29 -7.11
CA GLN A 169 12.88 4.89 -6.03
C GLN A 169 12.03 5.72 -5.06
N ALA A 170 11.09 6.51 -5.57
CA ALA A 170 10.16 7.27 -4.73
C ALA A 170 9.30 6.34 -3.86
N LYS A 171 8.88 5.19 -4.38
CA LYS A 171 8.11 4.21 -3.62
C LYS A 171 8.93 3.43 -2.62
N VAL A 172 10.18 3.06 -2.92
CA VAL A 172 11.12 2.55 -1.92
C VAL A 172 11.23 3.52 -0.73
N ALA A 173 11.43 4.81 -1.02
CA ALA A 173 11.50 5.84 0.01
C ALA A 173 10.20 5.94 0.83
N CYS A 174 9.05 5.86 0.16
CA CYS A 174 7.75 5.88 0.79
C CYS A 174 7.52 4.68 1.71
N ILE A 175 7.86 3.47 1.26
CA ILE A 175 7.74 2.23 2.04
C ILE A 175 8.58 2.34 3.32
N ILE A 176 9.87 2.66 3.18
CA ILE A 176 10.79 2.80 4.33
C ILE A 176 10.31 3.92 5.26
N GLY A 177 9.89 5.06 4.72
CA GLY A 177 9.36 6.17 5.50
C GLY A 177 8.09 5.80 6.27
N SER A 178 7.20 5.00 5.68
CA SER A 178 6.00 4.51 6.35
C SER A 178 6.33 3.56 7.49
N LEU A 179 7.29 2.64 7.31
CA LEU A 179 7.74 1.77 8.38
C LEU A 179 8.41 2.56 9.52
N ALA A 180 9.18 3.60 9.17
CA ALA A 180 9.88 4.46 10.14
C ALA A 180 8.97 5.40 10.93
N ARG A 181 7.72 5.61 10.49
CA ARG A 181 6.73 6.37 11.27
C ARG A 181 6.14 5.57 12.42
N ASN A 182 6.15 4.24 12.33
CA ASN A 182 5.70 3.40 13.43
C ASN A 182 6.79 3.36 14.52
N GLU A 183 6.46 3.82 15.73
CA GLU A 183 7.39 3.91 16.87
C GLU A 183 8.01 2.54 17.19
N MET A 184 7.20 1.47 17.23
CA MET A 184 7.67 0.11 17.48
C MET A 184 8.72 -0.33 16.46
N LEU A 185 8.47 -0.15 15.16
CA LEU A 185 9.45 -0.52 14.12
C LEU A 185 10.69 0.38 14.15
N ARG A 186 10.50 1.69 14.25
CA ARG A 186 11.58 2.69 14.25
C ARG A 186 12.58 2.45 15.37
N ASP A 187 12.08 2.28 16.59
CA ASP A 187 12.91 2.29 17.79
C ASP A 187 13.49 0.91 18.11
N ASN A 188 12.90 -0.17 17.57
CA ASN A 188 13.29 -1.54 17.94
C ASN A 188 13.81 -2.41 16.81
N PHE A 189 13.46 -2.16 15.55
CA PHE A 189 13.68 -3.13 14.48
C PHE A 189 14.32 -2.59 13.20
N LEU A 190 14.08 -1.35 12.78
CA LEU A 190 14.53 -0.89 11.46
C LEU A 190 16.05 -0.95 11.26
N ASP A 191 16.83 -0.73 12.31
CA ASP A 191 18.29 -0.88 12.30
C ASP A 191 18.75 -2.36 12.28
N LYS A 192 17.91 -3.26 12.79
CA LYS A 192 18.13 -4.72 12.80
C LYS A 192 17.64 -5.40 11.52
N MET A 193 16.72 -4.79 10.78
CA MET A 193 16.22 -5.33 9.53
C MET A 193 17.24 -5.16 8.40
N ARG A 194 17.42 -6.20 7.60
CA ARG A 194 18.10 -6.12 6.31
C ARG A 194 17.10 -5.65 5.28
N ILE A 195 17.41 -4.57 4.57
CA ILE A 195 16.52 -4.00 3.55
C ILE A 195 17.27 -4.02 2.22
N LEU A 196 16.69 -4.74 1.27
CA LEU A 196 17.22 -4.94 -0.08
C LEU A 196 16.29 -4.30 -1.10
N THR A 197 16.86 -3.75 -2.17
CA THR A 197 16.08 -3.33 -3.34
C THR A 197 16.54 -4.00 -4.61
N LEU A 198 15.59 -4.37 -5.48
CA LEU A 198 15.89 -4.93 -6.80
C LEU A 198 15.11 -4.19 -7.89
N PHE A 199 15.83 -3.56 -8.82
CA PHE A 199 15.27 -2.97 -10.03
C PHE A 199 16.03 -3.53 -11.22
N ASP A 200 15.47 -4.55 -11.86
CA ASP A 200 16.11 -5.23 -12.98
C ASP A 200 15.14 -5.37 -14.17
N PRO A 201 15.20 -4.45 -15.14
CA PRO A 201 14.40 -4.53 -16.35
C PRO A 201 14.71 -5.73 -17.24
N LYS A 202 15.85 -6.41 -17.06
CA LYS A 202 16.23 -7.57 -17.87
C LYS A 202 15.55 -8.86 -17.44
N LEU A 203 14.91 -8.87 -16.27
CA LEU A 203 14.16 -10.04 -15.80
C LEU A 203 13.10 -10.52 -16.80
N VAL A 204 12.49 -9.61 -17.56
CA VAL A 204 11.49 -9.96 -18.60
C VAL A 204 12.11 -10.45 -19.90
N GLU A 205 13.42 -10.22 -20.12
CA GLU A 205 14.17 -10.75 -21.26
C GLU A 205 14.75 -12.13 -20.95
N GLU A 206 15.17 -12.33 -19.70
CA GLU A 206 15.88 -13.54 -19.24
C GLU A 206 14.95 -14.64 -18.72
N ASN A 207 13.67 -14.35 -18.49
CA ASN A 207 12.68 -15.29 -17.95
C ASN A 207 11.38 -15.22 -18.74
N SER A 208 10.56 -16.27 -18.65
CA SER A 208 9.20 -16.17 -19.17
C SER A 208 8.36 -15.27 -18.25
N LEU A 209 7.50 -14.42 -18.82
CA LEU A 209 6.68 -13.48 -18.03
C LEU A 209 5.82 -14.19 -16.98
N HIS A 210 5.38 -15.42 -17.25
CA HIS A 210 4.60 -16.20 -16.28
C HIS A 210 5.40 -16.64 -15.05
N GLU A 211 6.73 -16.76 -15.16
CA GLU A 211 7.62 -17.16 -14.05
C GLU A 211 7.91 -15.99 -13.10
N VAL A 212 7.80 -14.76 -13.60
CA VAL A 212 8.17 -13.53 -12.89
C VAL A 212 7.00 -12.56 -12.72
N ALA A 213 5.76 -13.07 -12.85
CA ALA A 213 4.54 -12.32 -12.56
C ALA A 213 4.12 -12.51 -11.11
N PHE A 214 4.44 -11.52 -10.27
CA PHE A 214 4.13 -11.53 -8.83
C PHE A 214 2.89 -10.73 -8.46
N CYS A 215 2.29 -10.01 -9.42
CA CYS A 215 1.08 -9.21 -9.24
C CYS A 215 0.00 -9.62 -10.25
N LEU A 216 -1.26 -9.59 -9.83
CA LEU A 216 -2.46 -9.87 -10.62
C LEU A 216 -3.40 -8.67 -10.57
N GLU A 217 -3.89 -8.28 -11.73
CA GLU A 217 -5.00 -7.34 -11.89
C GLU A 217 -6.32 -8.08 -11.75
N SER A 218 -6.91 -8.05 -10.55
CA SER A 218 -8.14 -8.76 -10.18
C SER A 218 -9.38 -7.97 -10.59
N HIS A 219 -10.31 -8.63 -11.28
CA HIS A 219 -11.48 -7.97 -11.87
C HIS A 219 -12.45 -7.40 -10.82
N LYS A 220 -12.47 -7.94 -9.61
CA LYS A 220 -13.57 -7.69 -8.67
C LYS A 220 -13.52 -6.31 -8.03
N ASP A 221 -12.33 -5.73 -7.81
CA ASP A 221 -12.19 -4.62 -6.87
C ASP A 221 -11.13 -3.57 -7.23
N LEU A 222 -10.60 -3.58 -8.46
CA LEU A 222 -9.42 -2.77 -8.84
C LEU A 222 -8.23 -2.99 -7.89
N ILE A 223 -8.16 -4.20 -7.32
CA ILE A 223 -7.11 -4.67 -6.41
C ILE A 223 -5.99 -5.30 -7.22
N ILE A 224 -4.77 -4.99 -6.80
CA ILE A 224 -3.58 -5.71 -7.22
C ILE A 224 -3.37 -6.84 -6.23
N GLU A 225 -3.58 -8.07 -6.68
CA GLU A 225 -3.40 -9.27 -5.87
C GLU A 225 -1.98 -9.83 -6.02
N PRO A 226 -1.32 -10.25 -4.94
CA PRO A 226 -0.05 -10.98 -5.04
C PRO A 226 -0.27 -12.40 -5.60
N VAL A 227 0.60 -12.83 -6.53
CA VAL A 227 0.57 -14.18 -7.13
C VAL A 227 1.89 -14.89 -6.94
N PRO A 228 2.13 -15.49 -5.76
CA PRO A 228 3.36 -16.23 -5.51
C PRO A 228 3.35 -17.62 -6.15
N ARG A 229 2.20 -18.07 -6.70
CA ARG A 229 1.97 -19.47 -7.10
C ARG A 229 1.38 -19.60 -8.50
N VAL A 230 1.86 -20.57 -9.26
CA VAL A 230 1.18 -21.08 -10.47
C VAL A 230 0.21 -22.16 -10.03
N TYR A 231 -1.02 -22.11 -10.53
CA TYR A 231 -1.97 -23.20 -10.37
C TYR A 231 -2.11 -23.99 -11.67
N GLU A 232 -2.22 -25.31 -11.56
CA GLU A 232 -2.59 -26.20 -12.66
C GLU A 232 -3.92 -26.89 -12.37
N LYS A 233 -4.72 -27.11 -13.41
CA LYS A 233 -6.00 -27.81 -13.28
C LYS A 233 -5.79 -29.31 -13.47
N VAL A 234 -5.90 -30.07 -12.39
CA VAL A 234 -5.78 -31.55 -12.39
C VAL A 234 -7.14 -32.13 -12.05
N ASN A 235 -7.76 -32.85 -13.00
CA ASN A 235 -9.08 -33.48 -12.84
C ASN A 235 -10.19 -32.50 -12.39
N GLY A 236 -10.15 -31.26 -12.85
CA GLY A 236 -11.15 -30.25 -12.49
C GLY A 236 -10.84 -29.43 -11.24
N THR A 237 -9.83 -29.82 -10.45
CA THR A 237 -9.38 -29.09 -9.26
C THR A 237 -8.09 -28.32 -9.55
N TYR A 238 -7.99 -27.07 -9.10
CA TYR A 238 -6.73 -26.31 -9.17
C TYR A 238 -5.78 -26.75 -8.06
N LYS A 239 -4.56 -27.14 -8.43
CA LYS A 239 -3.48 -27.48 -7.51
C LYS A 239 -2.33 -26.50 -7.71
N VAL A 240 -1.61 -26.19 -6.63
CA VAL A 240 -0.36 -25.43 -6.75
C VAL A 240 0.63 -26.26 -7.55
N LYS A 241 1.03 -25.74 -8.70
CA LYS A 241 2.06 -26.33 -9.57
C LYS A 241 3.45 -25.90 -9.13
N GLU A 242 3.61 -24.61 -8.84
CA GLU A 242 4.91 -23.98 -8.62
C GLU A 242 4.80 -22.76 -7.71
N PHE A 243 5.81 -22.53 -6.89
CA PHE A 243 5.98 -21.32 -6.09
C PHE A 243 6.89 -20.33 -6.83
N ARG A 244 6.31 -19.53 -7.74
CA ARG A 244 7.02 -18.53 -8.58
C ARG A 244 8.02 -17.71 -7.78
N LEU A 245 7.59 -17.20 -6.63
CA LEU A 245 8.44 -16.35 -5.80
C LEU A 245 9.64 -17.11 -5.24
N LEU A 246 9.42 -18.31 -4.70
CA LEU A 246 10.50 -19.10 -4.10
C LEU A 246 11.52 -19.53 -5.14
N GLU A 247 11.07 -20.00 -6.30
CA GLU A 247 11.95 -20.36 -7.42
C GLU A 247 12.72 -19.15 -7.96
N PHE A 248 12.10 -17.97 -7.99
CA PHE A 248 12.80 -16.73 -8.28
C PHE A 248 13.88 -16.41 -7.25
N LEU A 249 13.59 -16.50 -5.95
CA LEU A 249 14.55 -16.18 -4.90
C LEU A 249 15.74 -17.16 -4.89
N LYS A 250 15.52 -18.44 -5.21
CA LYS A 250 16.58 -19.46 -5.35
C LYS A 250 17.65 -19.07 -6.37
N LYS A 251 17.34 -18.23 -7.36
CA LYS A 251 18.31 -17.75 -8.37
C LYS A 251 19.36 -16.80 -7.76
N TYR A 252 19.13 -16.27 -6.55
CA TYR A 252 19.99 -15.28 -5.91
C TYR A 252 20.50 -15.78 -4.55
N PRO A 253 21.81 -16.00 -4.38
CA PRO A 253 22.39 -16.43 -3.09
C PRO A 253 22.21 -15.39 -1.98
N GLU A 254 21.97 -14.11 -2.31
CA GLU A 254 21.63 -13.07 -1.33
C GLU A 254 20.25 -13.25 -0.71
N PHE A 255 19.35 -13.97 -1.40
CA PHE A 255 17.95 -14.16 -1.05
C PHE A 255 17.65 -15.58 -0.56
N TYR A 256 18.50 -16.55 -0.90
CA TYR A 256 18.25 -17.96 -0.61
C TYR A 256 19.49 -18.69 -0.14
N ASP A 257 19.36 -19.45 0.95
CA ASP A 257 20.41 -20.29 1.50
C ASP A 257 20.20 -21.73 1.01
N HIS A 258 20.91 -22.06 -0.07
CA HIS A 258 20.88 -23.39 -0.70
C HIS A 258 21.39 -24.51 0.22
N SER A 259 22.28 -24.19 1.17
CA SER A 259 22.84 -25.21 2.07
C SER A 259 21.82 -25.72 3.07
N ASN A 260 20.91 -24.85 3.51
CA ASN A 260 19.85 -25.17 4.47
C ASN A 260 18.46 -25.23 3.83
N ASN A 261 18.38 -25.12 2.50
CA ASN A 261 17.13 -25.08 1.72
C ASN A 261 16.08 -24.16 2.36
N ARG A 262 16.42 -22.88 2.50
CA ARG A 262 15.55 -21.87 3.15
C ARG A 262 15.67 -20.49 2.52
N SER A 263 14.56 -19.75 2.54
CA SER A 263 14.58 -18.33 2.19
C SER A 263 15.34 -17.51 3.24
N LEU A 264 16.13 -16.55 2.77
CA LEU A 264 16.73 -15.49 3.60
C LEU A 264 15.85 -14.24 3.64
N VAL A 265 14.84 -14.15 2.76
CA VAL A 265 13.86 -13.06 2.69
C VAL A 265 12.62 -13.45 3.48
N ASP A 266 12.08 -12.52 4.28
CA ASP A 266 10.85 -12.73 5.05
C ASP A 266 9.64 -12.10 4.39
N VAL A 267 9.79 -10.91 3.83
CA VAL A 267 8.72 -10.16 3.18
C VAL A 267 9.23 -9.53 1.89
N VAL A 268 8.40 -9.58 0.86
CA VAL A 268 8.66 -8.99 -0.46
C VAL A 268 7.60 -7.94 -0.76
N PHE A 269 8.04 -6.71 -1.04
CA PHE A 269 7.23 -5.69 -1.70
C PHE A 269 7.46 -5.76 -3.21
N ALA A 270 6.51 -6.32 -3.97
CA ALA A 270 6.48 -6.24 -5.42
C ALA A 270 5.77 -4.94 -5.84
N VAL A 271 6.56 -3.91 -6.14
CA VAL A 271 6.05 -2.59 -6.53
C VAL A 271 5.64 -2.62 -7.99
N THR A 272 4.38 -2.32 -8.27
CA THR A 272 3.79 -2.35 -9.61
C THR A 272 3.26 -0.98 -10.03
N ALA A 273 3.34 -0.66 -11.32
CA ALA A 273 2.74 0.55 -11.89
C ALA A 273 1.54 0.23 -12.79
N SER A 274 0.71 -0.75 -12.41
CA SER A 274 -0.60 -1.01 -13.05
C SER A 274 -1.42 0.29 -13.19
N PHE A 275 -1.86 0.62 -14.41
CA PHE A 275 -2.65 1.83 -14.64
C PHE A 275 -4.12 1.68 -14.25
N SER A 276 -4.62 0.45 -14.17
CA SER A 276 -6.03 0.14 -13.95
C SER A 276 -6.33 -0.25 -12.51
N HIS A 277 -5.36 -0.79 -11.78
CA HIS A 277 -5.53 -1.27 -10.41
C HIS A 277 -4.61 -0.48 -9.50
N THR A 278 -5.17 0.12 -8.45
CA THR A 278 -4.42 1.02 -7.57
C THR A 278 -4.43 0.58 -6.12
N ARG A 279 -5.24 -0.41 -5.76
CA ARG A 279 -5.36 -0.88 -4.37
C ARG A 279 -4.36 -2.01 -4.13
N SER A 280 -3.41 -1.76 -3.22
CA SER A 280 -2.46 -2.78 -2.77
C SER A 280 -3.14 -3.88 -1.97
N SER A 281 -2.51 -5.05 -1.92
CA SER A 281 -2.87 -6.14 -1.03
C SER A 281 -1.64 -7.00 -0.69
N ALA A 282 -1.80 -7.90 0.28
CA ALA A 282 -0.72 -8.73 0.78
C ALA A 282 -1.17 -10.18 1.01
N LEU A 283 -0.22 -11.10 0.83
CA LEU A 283 -0.28 -12.48 1.24
C LEU A 283 0.66 -12.70 2.42
N PHE A 284 0.18 -13.50 3.35
CA PHE A 284 0.87 -13.87 4.57
C PHE A 284 2.14 -14.68 4.27
N THR A 285 3.08 -14.65 5.20
CA THR A 285 4.23 -15.57 5.22
C THR A 285 3.73 -16.99 5.48
N ILE A 286 4.38 -17.99 4.89
CA ILE A 286 4.29 -19.38 5.34
C ILE A 286 5.61 -19.72 6.00
N ASP A 287 5.53 -20.07 7.28
CA ASP A 287 6.73 -20.35 8.05
C ASP A 287 7.18 -21.81 7.93
N LYS A 288 8.47 -22.03 8.13
CA LYS A 288 9.11 -23.34 8.03
C LYS A 288 8.92 -24.18 9.29
N GLU A 289 7.95 -25.09 9.25
CA GLU A 289 7.45 -25.90 10.40
C GLU A 289 8.48 -26.85 11.02
N GLU A 290 9.55 -27.24 10.32
CA GLU A 290 10.51 -28.21 10.87
C GLU A 290 11.43 -27.62 11.94
N ILE A 291 11.34 -26.31 12.22
CA ILE A 291 12.23 -25.60 13.13
C ILE A 291 11.44 -25.20 14.38
N PRO A 292 11.93 -25.54 15.59
CA PRO A 292 11.26 -25.15 16.83
C PRO A 292 11.02 -23.64 16.90
N GLY A 293 9.77 -23.26 17.17
CA GLY A 293 9.38 -21.88 17.36
C GLY A 293 9.10 -21.51 18.80
N LYS A 294 8.90 -20.22 19.04
CA LYS A 294 8.46 -19.70 20.34
C LYS A 294 6.95 -19.76 20.46
N LYS A 295 6.46 -20.61 21.37
CA LYS A 295 5.04 -20.76 21.61
C LYS A 295 4.43 -19.46 22.15
N PHE A 296 3.21 -19.16 21.73
CA PHE A 296 2.37 -18.10 22.28
C PHE A 296 0.93 -18.59 22.43
N THR A 297 0.19 -17.96 23.32
CA THR A 297 -1.21 -18.24 23.58
C THR A 297 -2.02 -16.98 23.30
N LEU A 298 -3.13 -17.13 22.57
CA LEU A 298 -4.15 -16.11 22.38
C LEU A 298 -5.49 -16.69 22.81
N LYS A 299 -6.12 -16.04 23.78
CA LYS A 299 -7.45 -16.39 24.29
C LYS A 299 -8.39 -15.22 24.10
N TYR A 300 -9.56 -15.45 23.54
CA TYR A 300 -10.61 -14.45 23.36
C TYR A 300 -11.62 -14.46 24.52
N ALA A 301 -12.33 -13.35 24.68
CA ALA A 301 -13.39 -13.18 25.67
C ALA A 301 -14.59 -14.12 25.44
N ASP A 302 -14.82 -14.54 24.21
CA ASP A 302 -15.85 -15.51 23.82
C ASP A 302 -15.47 -16.97 24.16
N GLY A 303 -14.29 -17.20 24.75
CA GLY A 303 -13.80 -18.53 25.13
C GLY A 303 -12.97 -19.25 24.06
N ARG A 304 -12.92 -18.75 22.82
CA ARG A 304 -12.00 -19.28 21.80
C ARG A 304 -10.56 -19.08 22.28
N HIS A 305 -9.73 -20.07 22.06
CA HIS A 305 -8.32 -20.02 22.42
C HIS A 305 -7.51 -20.79 21.40
N PHE A 306 -6.31 -20.30 21.09
CA PHE A 306 -5.35 -21.04 20.32
C PHE A 306 -3.95 -20.84 20.85
N GLU A 307 -3.17 -21.91 20.67
CA GLU A 307 -1.74 -21.91 20.90
C GLU A 307 -1.06 -22.09 19.55
N ARG A 308 -0.06 -21.26 19.28
CA ARG A 308 0.69 -21.23 18.02
C ARG A 308 2.14 -20.89 18.31
N HIS A 309 2.96 -20.85 17.26
CA HIS A 309 4.39 -20.62 17.38
C HIS A 309 4.83 -19.46 16.49
N HIS A 310 5.65 -18.56 17.02
CA HIS A 310 6.48 -17.72 16.18
C HIS A 310 7.63 -18.59 15.67
N LEU A 311 7.67 -18.85 14.36
CA LEU A 311 8.74 -19.62 13.75
C LEU A 311 9.85 -18.70 13.21
N PRO A 312 11.11 -19.17 13.18
CA PRO A 312 12.22 -18.29 12.88
C PRO A 312 12.36 -17.98 11.39
N PHE A 313 12.01 -18.91 10.49
CA PHE A 313 12.24 -18.76 9.05
C PHE A 313 10.95 -18.87 8.26
N ALA A 314 10.87 -18.10 7.17
CA ALA A 314 9.86 -18.27 6.14
C ALA A 314 10.25 -19.45 5.24
N GLU A 315 9.30 -20.35 4.99
CA GLU A 315 9.35 -21.27 3.85
C GLU A 315 8.98 -20.51 2.56
N GLU A 316 7.84 -19.81 2.59
CA GLU A 316 7.45 -18.83 1.58
C GLU A 316 7.38 -17.43 2.22
N PRO A 317 8.14 -16.44 1.72
CA PRO A 317 8.06 -15.07 2.22
C PRO A 317 6.66 -14.49 2.01
N GLY A 318 6.23 -13.62 2.92
CA GLY A 318 5.04 -12.81 2.68
C GLY A 318 5.23 -11.94 1.44
N LEU A 319 4.18 -11.76 0.64
CA LEU A 319 4.25 -11.04 -0.63
C LEU A 319 3.22 -9.92 -0.67
N ILE A 320 3.68 -8.70 -0.89
CA ILE A 320 2.85 -7.51 -1.01
C ILE A 320 2.87 -7.09 -2.48
N ALA A 321 1.69 -7.02 -3.09
CA ALA A 321 1.49 -6.38 -4.37
C ALA A 321 1.22 -4.89 -4.14
N TYR A 322 2.27 -4.07 -4.26
CA TYR A 322 2.24 -2.68 -3.83
C TYR A 322 2.08 -1.71 -5.01
N SER A 323 0.97 -0.99 -5.03
CA SER A 323 0.67 0.02 -6.06
C SER A 323 1.64 1.20 -6.03
N ALA A 324 2.16 1.58 -7.19
CA ALA A 324 2.97 2.78 -7.35
C ALA A 324 2.12 4.06 -7.51
N TRP A 325 0.79 3.96 -7.55
CA TRP A 325 -0.06 5.13 -7.84
C TRP A 325 -0.83 5.65 -6.64
N ASP A 326 -1.29 4.77 -5.74
CA ASP A 326 -2.13 5.20 -4.62
C ASP A 326 -1.65 4.60 -3.30
N ASN A 327 -1.31 5.48 -2.36
CA ASN A 327 -0.91 5.12 -1.00
C ASN A 327 -2.00 5.49 0.03
N ARG A 328 -3.11 6.09 -0.42
CA ARG A 328 -4.13 6.65 0.47
C ARG A 328 -5.10 5.59 0.98
N ILE A 329 -5.27 4.49 0.25
CA ILE A 329 -6.20 3.41 0.60
C ILE A 329 -5.53 2.38 1.52
N LYS A 330 -4.24 2.08 1.28
CA LYS A 330 -3.46 1.10 2.03
C LYS A 330 -2.04 1.59 2.20
N THR A 331 -1.60 1.72 3.45
CA THR A 331 -0.25 2.18 3.75
C THR A 331 0.75 1.03 3.60
N PRO A 332 2.04 1.28 3.32
CA PRO A 332 3.05 0.22 3.35
C PRO A 332 3.12 -0.51 4.69
N LEU A 333 2.90 0.22 5.80
CA LEU A 333 2.92 -0.36 7.14
C LEU A 333 1.79 -1.38 7.33
N HIS A 334 0.58 -1.02 6.88
CA HIS A 334 -0.59 -1.89 6.87
C HIS A 334 -0.31 -3.20 6.13
N GLU A 335 0.13 -3.11 4.88
CA GLU A 335 0.40 -4.31 4.07
C GLU A 335 1.57 -5.13 4.62
N PHE A 336 2.54 -4.46 5.26
CA PHE A 336 3.63 -5.14 5.95
C PHE A 336 3.11 -6.00 7.11
N ALA A 337 2.19 -5.50 7.94
CA ALA A 337 1.60 -6.27 9.04
C ALA A 337 0.91 -7.55 8.55
N HIS A 338 0.20 -7.48 7.42
CA HIS A 338 -0.33 -8.66 6.75
C HIS A 338 0.79 -9.61 6.33
N ALA A 339 1.70 -9.15 5.46
CA ALA A 339 2.69 -10.04 4.87
C ALA A 339 3.63 -10.66 5.90
N MET A 340 4.00 -9.95 6.96
CA MET A 340 4.88 -10.48 8.00
C MET A 340 4.19 -11.53 8.88
N SER A 341 2.86 -11.49 9.00
CA SER A 341 2.08 -12.47 9.75
C SER A 341 2.13 -13.86 9.09
N SER A 342 1.69 -14.90 9.79
CA SER A 342 1.87 -16.29 9.38
C SER A 342 0.53 -16.93 9.01
N TYR A 343 0.44 -17.51 7.81
CA TYR A 343 -0.75 -18.25 7.39
C TYR A 343 -1.13 -19.36 8.38
N THR A 344 -0.14 -20.10 8.91
CA THR A 344 -0.38 -21.24 9.81
C THR A 344 -0.34 -20.87 11.29
N HIS A 345 0.45 -19.86 11.68
CA HIS A 345 0.68 -19.55 13.08
C HIS A 345 0.09 -18.25 13.60
N GLY A 346 -0.63 -17.50 12.79
CA GLY A 346 -1.23 -16.26 13.25
C GLY A 346 -1.33 -15.26 12.11
N THR A 347 -2.53 -15.07 11.58
CA THR A 347 -2.77 -14.12 10.49
C THR A 347 -3.37 -12.83 11.03
N ILE A 348 -2.83 -11.71 10.57
CA ILE A 348 -3.47 -10.40 10.74
C ILE A 348 -4.26 -10.17 9.46
N HIS A 349 -5.59 -10.10 9.50
CA HIS A 349 -6.43 -9.92 8.31
C HIS A 349 -6.94 -8.50 8.17
N ASP A 350 -7.27 -8.14 6.93
CA ASP A 350 -8.07 -6.96 6.60
C ASP A 350 -9.51 -7.14 7.08
N GLU A 351 -10.07 -6.06 7.64
CA GLU A 351 -11.46 -5.94 8.07
C GLU A 351 -11.92 -6.95 9.16
N TYR A 352 -12.87 -6.51 9.99
CA TYR A 352 -13.48 -7.34 11.03
C TYR A 352 -14.71 -8.00 10.41
N TYR A 353 -14.64 -9.30 10.15
CA TYR A 353 -15.78 -10.04 9.62
C TYR A 353 -16.76 -10.42 10.74
N ASP A 354 -18.03 -10.01 10.60
CA ASP A 354 -19.13 -10.46 11.46
C ASP A 354 -19.36 -11.98 11.29
N ASP A 355 -19.28 -12.48 10.06
CA ASP A 355 -19.38 -13.89 9.71
C ASP A 355 -18.04 -14.39 9.17
N ILE A 356 -17.41 -15.36 9.87
CA ILE A 356 -16.21 -16.04 9.38
C ILE A 356 -16.63 -17.03 8.31
N PRO A 357 -16.14 -16.93 7.06
CA PRO A 357 -16.23 -18.05 6.12
C PRO A 357 -15.73 -19.32 6.81
N GLU A 358 -16.42 -20.45 6.65
CA GLU A 358 -16.12 -21.70 7.37
C GLU A 358 -14.64 -22.11 7.21
N GLU A 359 -14.09 -21.91 6.02
CA GLU A 359 -12.68 -22.11 5.67
C GLU A 359 -11.66 -21.26 6.45
N LEU A 360 -12.10 -20.16 7.07
CA LEU A 360 -11.26 -19.28 7.90
C LEU A 360 -11.54 -19.45 9.40
N GLN A 361 -12.46 -20.32 9.81
CA GLN A 361 -12.79 -20.54 11.23
C GLN A 361 -11.62 -21.17 12.00
N ASP A 362 -10.83 -22.01 11.34
CA ASP A 362 -9.64 -22.65 11.90
C ASP A 362 -8.36 -21.81 11.76
N ALA A 363 -8.40 -20.75 10.94
CA ALA A 363 -7.28 -19.83 10.81
C ALA A 363 -7.04 -19.13 12.15
N ALA A 364 -5.77 -19.04 12.57
CA ALA A 364 -5.37 -18.35 13.79
C ALA A 364 -5.44 -16.82 13.59
N LEU A 365 -6.64 -16.30 13.36
CA LEU A 365 -6.90 -14.88 13.13
C LEU A 365 -6.54 -14.12 14.41
N ILE A 366 -5.54 -13.24 14.36
CA ILE A 366 -5.04 -12.49 15.54
C ILE A 366 -5.96 -11.33 15.91
N ASN A 367 -6.54 -10.67 14.92
CA ASN A 367 -7.32 -9.45 15.09
C ASN A 367 -8.83 -9.66 14.85
N LYS A 368 -9.41 -10.77 15.32
CA LYS A 368 -10.84 -11.06 15.07
C LYS A 368 -11.73 -11.00 16.30
N HIS A 369 -12.86 -10.30 16.18
CA HIS A 369 -13.88 -10.21 17.21
C HIS A 369 -15.25 -10.64 16.67
N PRO A 370 -15.77 -11.80 17.07
CA PRO A 370 -17.13 -12.22 16.75
C PRO A 370 -18.04 -11.69 17.84
N ILE A 371 -18.76 -10.60 17.58
CA ILE A 371 -19.89 -10.24 18.44
C ILE A 371 -21.02 -9.77 17.55
N ARG A 372 -22.06 -10.59 17.46
CA ARG A 372 -23.32 -10.23 16.77
C ARG A 372 -24.38 -9.70 17.74
N ASP A 373 -24.31 -10.08 19.04
CA ASP A 373 -25.48 -9.93 19.93
C ASP A 373 -25.15 -9.58 21.41
N HIS A 374 -23.95 -9.10 21.75
CA HIS A 374 -23.56 -8.82 23.14
C HIS A 374 -22.94 -7.45 23.37
N GLU A 375 -23.02 -6.99 24.63
CA GLU A 375 -22.30 -5.82 25.13
C GLU A 375 -20.79 -6.02 24.89
N MET A 376 -20.14 -5.02 24.30
CA MET A 376 -18.73 -5.08 23.95
C MET A 376 -17.88 -5.35 25.21
N PRO A 377 -17.08 -6.43 25.25
CA PRO A 377 -16.35 -6.79 26.45
C PRO A 377 -15.22 -5.79 26.71
N LYS A 378 -15.04 -5.41 27.98
CA LYS A 378 -13.94 -4.49 28.40
C LYS A 378 -12.56 -5.03 28.05
N ILE A 379 -12.41 -6.35 28.01
CA ILE A 379 -11.22 -7.09 27.58
C ILE A 379 -11.69 -8.04 26.50
N PHE A 380 -11.10 -7.98 25.32
CA PHE A 380 -11.52 -8.86 24.22
C PHE A 380 -10.58 -10.05 24.02
N ALA A 381 -9.33 -9.93 24.44
CA ALA A 381 -8.33 -10.97 24.30
C ALA A 381 -7.30 -10.96 25.42
N TRP A 382 -6.63 -12.10 25.62
CA TRP A 382 -5.41 -12.25 26.40
C TRP A 382 -4.35 -12.84 25.48
N TYR A 383 -3.18 -12.23 25.45
CA TYR A 383 -2.07 -12.69 24.63
C TYR A 383 -0.76 -12.71 25.43
N GLY A 384 0.04 -13.75 25.23
CA GLY A 384 1.36 -13.87 25.85
C GLY A 384 2.21 -14.98 25.25
N LEU A 385 3.52 -14.82 25.37
CA LEU A 385 4.49 -15.85 25.03
C LEU A 385 4.55 -16.93 26.11
N GLU A 386 4.99 -18.13 25.74
CA GLU A 386 5.27 -19.19 26.70
C GLU A 386 6.23 -18.72 27.81
N GLY A 387 5.87 -19.00 29.06
CA GLY A 387 6.59 -18.57 30.25
C GLY A 387 6.30 -17.13 30.71
N ALA A 388 5.51 -16.35 29.96
CA ALA A 388 5.02 -15.04 30.39
C ALA A 388 3.54 -15.11 30.78
N GLU A 389 3.12 -14.30 31.77
CA GLU A 389 1.69 -14.15 32.07
C GLU A 389 0.97 -13.46 30.89
N PRO A 390 -0.10 -14.06 30.33
CA PRO A 390 -0.87 -13.44 29.26
C PRO A 390 -1.44 -12.08 29.67
N LYS A 391 -1.16 -11.05 28.87
CA LYS A 391 -1.64 -9.69 29.10
C LYS A 391 -3.05 -9.52 28.56
N PRO A 392 -3.97 -8.86 29.29
CA PRO A 392 -5.29 -8.55 28.78
C PRO A 392 -5.23 -7.37 27.79
N PHE A 393 -5.89 -7.51 26.64
CA PHE A 393 -6.06 -6.49 25.62
C PHE A 393 -7.49 -5.98 25.61
N ARG A 394 -7.63 -4.66 25.60
CA ARG A 394 -8.91 -3.95 25.63
C ARG A 394 -9.19 -3.40 24.24
N SER A 395 -10.44 -3.46 23.78
CA SER A 395 -10.79 -2.82 22.52
C SER A 395 -10.57 -1.33 22.73
N ASP A 396 -10.03 -0.65 21.73
CA ASP A 396 -9.86 0.78 21.80
C ASP A 396 -11.25 1.44 21.86
N LEU A 397 -11.65 1.82 23.06
CA LEU A 397 -12.87 2.55 23.38
C LEU A 397 -12.81 4.02 22.92
N SER A 398 -11.67 4.50 22.40
CA SER A 398 -11.46 5.92 22.10
C SER A 398 -12.14 6.38 20.80
N VAL A 399 -12.59 5.46 19.95
CA VAL A 399 -13.47 5.82 18.82
C VAL A 399 -14.91 5.90 19.33
N VAL A 400 -15.52 7.09 19.25
CA VAL A 400 -16.96 7.25 19.45
C VAL A 400 -17.67 6.45 18.35
N LYS A 401 -18.24 5.31 18.71
CA LYS A 401 -18.94 4.43 17.77
C LYS A 401 -20.40 4.83 17.64
N PRO A 402 -20.99 4.74 16.44
CA PRO A 402 -22.43 4.68 16.27
C PRO A 402 -23.06 3.61 17.18
N THR A 403 -24.24 3.89 17.74
CA THR A 403 -24.90 3.00 18.72
C THR A 403 -25.38 1.67 18.14
N ASP A 404 -25.39 1.54 16.82
CA ASP A 404 -25.77 0.34 16.05
C ASP A 404 -24.55 -0.52 15.66
N TRP A 405 -23.33 -0.16 16.06
CA TRP A 405 -22.14 -0.96 15.79
C TRP A 405 -21.99 -2.12 16.79
N SER A 406 -22.00 -3.34 16.27
CA SER A 406 -21.69 -4.58 17.01
C SER A 406 -20.19 -4.89 17.07
N VAL A 407 -19.33 -4.16 16.34
CA VAL A 407 -17.91 -4.50 16.15
C VAL A 407 -16.95 -3.62 16.96
N THR A 408 -15.87 -4.25 17.43
CA THR A 408 -14.85 -3.67 18.34
C THR A 408 -13.91 -2.68 17.67
N VAL A 409 -13.90 -2.56 16.35
CA VAL A 409 -13.03 -1.67 15.56
C VAL A 409 -13.87 -1.07 14.42
N PRO A 410 -13.50 0.08 13.83
CA PRO A 410 -14.39 0.69 12.86
C PRO A 410 -14.59 -0.22 11.66
N ALA A 411 -15.82 -0.70 11.48
CA ALA A 411 -16.28 -1.17 10.19
C ALA A 411 -16.01 -0.06 9.18
N ARG A 412 -15.70 -0.42 7.93
CA ARG A 412 -15.50 0.56 6.87
C ARG A 412 -16.78 1.37 6.71
N VAL A 413 -16.75 2.63 7.19
CA VAL A 413 -17.86 3.58 7.05
C VAL A 413 -18.15 3.84 5.57
N ASP A 414 -17.12 3.74 4.73
CA ASP A 414 -17.19 3.86 3.28
C ASP A 414 -16.11 2.93 2.67
N LEU A 415 -16.50 2.05 1.76
CA LEU A 415 -15.58 1.13 1.06
C LEU A 415 -14.50 1.87 0.24
N ARG A 416 -14.71 3.15 -0.05
CA ARG A 416 -13.74 4.04 -0.70
C ARG A 416 -12.69 4.60 0.26
N LEU A 417 -12.93 4.53 1.57
CA LEU A 417 -11.96 4.96 2.58
C LEU A 417 -10.96 3.83 2.90
N PRO A 418 -9.72 4.18 3.29
CA PRO A 418 -8.74 3.23 3.79
C PRO A 418 -9.32 2.39 4.93
N CYS A 419 -8.86 1.14 5.03
CA CYS A 419 -9.26 0.25 6.11
C CYS A 419 -8.70 0.78 7.44
N THR A 420 -9.55 0.80 8.47
CA THR A 420 -9.30 1.43 9.76
C THR A 420 -8.34 0.67 10.69
N MET A 421 -7.54 -0.28 10.18
CA MET A 421 -6.40 -0.80 10.96
C MET A 421 -5.34 0.27 11.17
N ASP A 422 -5.27 1.24 10.27
CA ASP A 422 -4.56 2.49 10.44
C ASP A 422 -5.56 3.55 10.95
N ILE A 423 -5.93 3.53 12.24
CA ILE A 423 -6.59 4.72 12.81
C ILE A 423 -5.50 5.78 12.96
N SER A 424 -5.36 6.63 11.96
CA SER A 424 -5.10 8.06 12.16
C SER A 424 -4.68 8.69 10.86
N ASP A 425 -5.28 9.82 10.58
CA ASP A 425 -4.81 10.76 9.57
C ASP A 425 -3.36 11.22 9.81
N ASP A 426 -2.72 10.92 10.96
CA ASP A 426 -1.38 11.41 11.32
C ASP A 426 -0.45 10.48 12.16
N LEU A 427 -0.88 9.35 12.76
CA LEU A 427 -0.07 8.57 13.74
C LEU A 427 0.18 7.09 13.41
N HIS A 428 -0.47 6.50 12.38
CA HIS A 428 -0.33 5.09 11.95
C HIS A 428 -0.09 4.11 13.10
N ARG A 429 -1.07 3.97 13.99
CA ARG A 429 -0.98 3.06 15.15
C ARG A 429 -1.87 1.85 14.92
N PHE A 430 -1.27 0.68 15.01
CA PHE A 430 -2.00 -0.58 15.14
C PHE A 430 -2.71 -0.62 16.49
N ASP A 431 -3.74 -1.47 16.61
CA ASP A 431 -4.21 -1.82 17.94
C ASP A 431 -3.09 -2.53 18.72
N MET A 432 -3.16 -2.43 20.04
CA MET A 432 -2.10 -2.94 20.90
C MET A 432 -1.87 -4.46 20.76
N LEU A 433 -2.88 -5.25 20.39
CA LEU A 433 -2.72 -6.70 20.22
C LEU A 433 -1.93 -6.99 18.95
N ILE A 434 -2.29 -6.35 17.82
CA ILE A 434 -1.50 -6.43 16.58
C ILE A 434 -0.07 -5.97 16.85
N GLU A 435 0.12 -4.82 17.49
CA GLU A 435 1.45 -4.27 17.76
C GLU A 435 2.30 -5.22 18.63
N GLN A 436 1.74 -5.78 19.69
CA GLN A 436 2.43 -6.75 20.54
C GLN A 436 2.75 -8.05 19.79
N PHE A 437 1.81 -8.57 18.99
CA PHE A 437 2.02 -9.75 18.17
C PHE A 437 3.16 -9.54 17.16
N MET A 438 3.15 -8.40 16.46
CA MET A 438 4.22 -8.02 15.53
C MET A 438 5.56 -7.89 16.26
N PHE A 439 5.59 -7.20 17.41
CA PHE A 439 6.80 -7.01 18.21
C PHE A 439 7.42 -8.34 18.61
N ASP A 440 6.63 -9.27 19.14
CA ASP A 440 7.13 -10.58 19.59
C ASP A 440 7.67 -11.41 18.44
N ARG A 441 6.94 -11.43 17.31
CA ARG A 441 7.32 -12.16 16.11
C ARG A 441 8.61 -11.61 15.51
N LEU A 442 8.72 -10.28 15.35
CA LEU A 442 9.91 -9.62 14.84
C LEU A 442 11.10 -9.76 15.79
N THR A 443 10.87 -9.73 17.11
CA THR A 443 11.90 -10.01 18.11
C THR A 443 12.44 -11.43 17.93
N PHE A 444 11.56 -12.42 17.83
CA PHE A 444 11.97 -13.80 17.64
C PHE A 444 12.73 -14.01 16.31
N LYS A 445 12.19 -13.49 15.20
CA LYS A 445 12.84 -13.61 13.89
C LYS A 445 14.14 -12.82 13.78
N SER A 446 14.29 -11.68 14.45
CA SER A 446 15.57 -10.93 14.45
C SER A 446 16.67 -11.60 15.28
N GLN A 447 16.30 -12.52 16.19
CA GLN A 447 17.22 -13.29 17.04
C GLN A 447 17.47 -14.71 16.52
N ARG A 448 16.99 -15.05 15.32
CA ARG A 448 17.27 -16.36 14.69
C ARG A 448 18.75 -16.43 14.29
N SER A 449 19.55 -17.06 15.12
CA SER A 449 20.96 -17.36 14.85
C SER A 449 21.22 -18.85 14.95
#